data_AF-A0A1V5M712-F1
#
_entry.id   AF-A0A1V5M712-F1
#
_cell.length_a   1.000
_cell.length_b   1.000
_cell.length_c   1.000
_cell.angle_alpha   90.00
_cell.angle_beta   90.00
_cell.angle_gamma   90.00
#
_symmetry.space_group_name_H-M   'P 1'
#
loop_
_entity.id
_entity.type
_entity.pdbx_description
1 polymer ?
#
loop_
_entity_poly.entity_id
_entity_poly.type
_entity_poly.pdbx_seq_one_letter_code
_entity_poly.pdbx_strand_id
1 'polypeptide(L)'
;MRAIQKRQPYSPNLMTPCMIIDQPWVLREVVRETGAHDTDHGGRCLLHEINGYLDNYSRSIHGIFDPIWDREYGRGRNLRIKYDHQPPSSGAPA
;
A
#
# COMPACT_ATOMS: atom_id res chain seq x y z
N MET A 1 3.00 11.52 -10.57
CA MET A 1 1.77 11.22 -9.80
C MET A 1 0.65 10.54 -10.57
N ARG A 2 0.27 10.97 -11.79
CA ARG A 2 -0.86 10.34 -12.52
C ARG A 2 -0.72 8.82 -12.74
N ALA A 3 0.48 8.34 -13.09
CA ALA A 3 0.74 6.91 -13.29
C ALA A 3 0.58 6.06 -12.01
N ILE A 4 0.91 6.65 -10.86
CA ILE A 4 0.75 6.07 -9.52
C ILE A 4 -0.74 5.98 -9.19
N GLN A 5 -1.46 7.11 -9.29
CA GLN A 5 -2.90 7.19 -9.00
C GLN A 5 -3.74 6.24 -9.85
N LYS A 6 -3.43 6.10 -11.15
CA LYS A 6 -4.14 5.20 -12.08
C LYS A 6 -4.09 3.72 -11.69
N ARG A 7 -3.10 3.32 -10.89
CA ARG A 7 -2.90 1.92 -10.47
C ARG A 7 -3.40 1.65 -9.04
N GLN A 8 -3.88 2.67 -8.34
CA GLN A 8 -4.42 2.47 -6.99
C GLN A 8 -5.84 1.88 -7.08
N PRO A 9 -6.18 0.92 -6.19
CA PRO A 9 -5.30 0.28 -5.21
C PRO A 9 -4.35 -0.75 -5.86
N TYR A 10 -3.10 -0.82 -5.38
CA TYR A 10 -2.10 -1.75 -5.94
C TYR A 10 -2.32 -3.21 -5.53
N SER A 11 -3.03 -3.41 -4.41
CA SER A 11 -3.38 -4.72 -3.86
C SER A 11 -4.84 -4.68 -3.40
N PRO A 12 -5.63 -5.77 -3.58
CA PRO A 12 -6.95 -5.89 -2.98
C PRO A 12 -6.92 -6.05 -1.45
N ASN A 13 -5.74 -6.36 -0.89
CA ASN A 13 -5.49 -6.43 0.54
C ASN A 13 -4.90 -5.11 1.04
N LEU A 14 -5.70 -4.32 1.77
CA LEU A 14 -5.29 -3.01 2.29
C LEU A 14 -4.28 -3.11 3.45
N MET A 15 -3.96 -4.31 3.94
CA MET A 15 -2.82 -4.55 4.83
C MET A 15 -1.48 -4.61 4.07
N THR A 16 -1.52 -4.67 2.74
CA THR A 16 -0.36 -4.67 1.83
C THR A 16 -0.45 -3.54 0.79
N PRO A 17 -0.65 -2.27 1.20
CA PRO A 17 -1.02 -1.20 0.28
C PRO A 17 0.18 -0.53 -0.42
N CYS A 18 1.43 -0.84 -0.03
CA CYS A 18 2.60 -0.07 -0.46
C CYS A 18 3.09 -0.50 -1.84
N MET A 19 3.21 0.46 -2.76
CA MET A 19 3.77 0.25 -4.11
C MET A 19 5.23 -0.20 -4.10
N ILE A 20 6.01 0.21 -3.09
CA ILE A 20 7.47 0.01 -3.09
C ILE A 20 7.83 -1.38 -2.59
N ILE A 21 7.29 -1.79 -1.44
CA ILE A 21 7.69 -3.02 -0.74
C ILE A 21 6.68 -4.16 -0.89
N ASP A 22 5.39 -3.84 -0.97
CA ASP A 22 4.35 -4.88 -1.06
C ASP A 22 4.09 -5.26 -2.52
N GLN A 23 4.12 -4.29 -3.43
CA GLN A 23 3.88 -4.47 -4.86
C GLN A 23 5.04 -3.93 -5.73
N PRO A 24 6.31 -4.33 -5.50
CA PRO A 24 7.50 -3.73 -6.12
C PRO A 24 7.51 -3.76 -7.67
N TRP A 25 6.76 -4.66 -8.30
CA TRP A 25 6.55 -4.66 -9.76
C TRP A 25 5.82 -3.39 -10.24
N VAL A 26 4.86 -2.88 -9.47
CA VAL A 26 4.13 -1.66 -9.79
C VAL A 26 5.07 -0.45 -9.82
N LEU A 27 5.98 -0.33 -8.85
CA LEU A 27 7.01 0.71 -8.86
C LEU A 27 7.85 0.64 -10.13
N ARG A 28 8.34 -0.56 -10.48
CA ARG A 28 9.16 -0.78 -11.68
C ARG A 28 8.41 -0.40 -12.96
N GLU A 29 7.13 -0.72 -13.07
CA GLU A 29 6.28 -0.30 -14.20
C GLU A 29 6.10 1.20 -14.27
N VAL A 30 5.80 1.86 -13.15
CA VAL A 30 5.62 3.31 -13.07
C VAL A 30 6.90 4.03 -13.49
N VAL A 31 8.06 3.60 -12.98
CA VAL A 31 9.36 4.17 -13.36
C VAL A 31 9.61 3.97 -14.85
N ARG A 32 9.38 2.76 -15.38
CA ARG A 32 9.54 2.46 -16.80
C ARG A 32 8.62 3.29 -17.70
N GLU A 33 7.37 3.51 -17.29
CA GLU A 33 6.40 4.32 -18.05
C GLU A 33 6.77 5.80 -18.04
N THR A 34 7.25 6.32 -16.91
CA THR A 34 7.38 7.77 -16.69
C THR A 34 8.79 8.31 -16.84
N GLY A 35 9.82 7.46 -16.80
CA GLY A 35 11.21 7.88 -16.73
C GLY A 35 11.57 8.55 -15.38
N ALA A 36 10.78 8.29 -14.33
CA ALA A 36 11.05 8.83 -13.01
C ALA A 36 12.42 8.39 -12.50
N HIS A 37 13.16 9.32 -11.92
CA HIS A 37 14.45 9.07 -11.29
C HIS A 37 14.45 9.70 -9.90
N ASP A 38 15.25 9.11 -9.03
CA ASP A 38 15.53 9.56 -7.69
C ASP A 38 16.44 10.78 -7.67
N THR A 39 16.33 11.57 -6.60
CA THR A 39 17.15 12.77 -6.39
C THR A 39 18.30 12.54 -5.39
N ASP A 40 18.27 11.43 -4.67
CA ASP A 40 19.17 11.09 -3.56
C ASP A 40 20.05 9.85 -3.84
N HIS A 41 20.03 9.34 -5.07
CA HIS A 41 20.73 8.12 -5.49
C HIS A 41 20.21 6.80 -4.86
N GLY A 42 19.12 6.83 -4.09
CA GLY A 42 18.51 5.64 -3.48
C GLY A 42 17.62 4.80 -4.41
N GLY A 43 17.13 5.37 -5.51
CA GLY A 43 16.25 4.71 -6.48
C GLY A 43 16.92 3.57 -7.22
N ARG A 44 18.23 3.69 -7.51
CA ARG A 44 19.02 2.60 -8.12
C ARG A 44 19.03 1.35 -7.23
N CYS A 45 19.20 1.53 -5.92
CA CYS A 45 19.19 0.43 -4.95
C CYS A 45 17.85 -0.32 -5.00
N LEU A 46 16.74 0.42 -4.89
CA LEU A 46 15.38 -0.14 -4.92
C LEU A 46 15.05 -0.89 -6.22
N LEU A 47 15.44 -0.33 -7.37
CA LEU A 47 15.06 -0.87 -8.69
C LEU A 47 15.96 -2.03 -9.15
N HIS A 48 17.22 -2.06 -8.71
CA HIS A 48 18.22 -2.97 -9.26
C HIS A 48 18.95 -3.82 -8.22
N GLU A 49 19.40 -3.24 -7.11
CA GLU A 49 20.32 -3.93 -6.19
C GLU A 49 19.57 -4.87 -5.22
N ILE A 50 18.43 -4.42 -4.71
CA ILE A 50 17.64 -5.18 -3.74
C ILE A 50 16.29 -5.65 -4.30
N ASN A 51 16.07 -5.57 -5.61
CA ASN A 51 14.77 -5.89 -6.21
C ASN A 51 14.29 -7.33 -5.91
N GLY A 52 15.20 -8.31 -5.94
CA GLY A 52 14.88 -9.70 -5.61
C GLY A 52 14.59 -9.89 -4.12
N TYR A 53 15.22 -9.10 -3.26
CA TYR A 53 14.88 -9.06 -1.83
C TYR A 53 13.47 -8.49 -1.63
N LEU A 54 13.10 -7.41 -2.32
CA LEU A 54 11.74 -6.85 -2.27
C LEU A 54 10.71 -7.85 -2.80
N ASP A 55 11.03 -8.60 -3.86
CA ASP A 55 10.15 -9.66 -4.39
C ASP A 55 9.97 -10.82 -3.40
N ASN A 56 11.01 -11.18 -2.65
CA ASN A 56 10.92 -12.17 -1.56
C ASN A 56 10.11 -11.62 -0.37
N TYR A 57 10.36 -10.36 0.01
CA TYR A 57 9.67 -9.68 1.11
C TYR A 57 8.17 -9.60 0.84
N SER A 58 7.78 -9.11 -0.36
CA SER A 58 6.39 -9.04 -0.81
C SER A 58 5.69 -10.39 -0.67
N ARG A 59 6.28 -11.46 -1.23
CA ARG A 59 5.73 -12.83 -1.10
C ARG A 59 5.58 -13.28 0.35
N SER A 60 6.56 -12.98 1.20
CA SER A 60 6.55 -13.38 2.61
C SER A 60 5.43 -12.66 3.39
N ILE A 61 5.29 -11.36 3.16
CA ILE A 61 4.25 -10.55 3.81
C ILE A 61 2.86 -10.95 3.32
N HIS A 62 2.67 -11.20 2.03
CA HIS A 62 1.40 -11.74 1.51
C HIS A 62 1.03 -13.08 2.17
N GLY A 63 2.00 -13.98 2.35
CA GLY A 63 1.78 -15.24 3.07
C GLY A 63 1.30 -15.06 4.52
N ILE A 64 1.59 -13.93 5.16
CA ILE A 64 1.19 -13.61 6.53
C ILE A 64 -0.14 -12.84 6.55
N PHE A 65 -0.27 -11.80 5.72
CA PHE A 65 -1.37 -10.85 5.80
C PHE A 65 -2.58 -11.22 4.96
N ASP A 66 -2.45 -11.98 3.87
CA ASP A 66 -3.63 -12.39 3.09
C ASP A 66 -4.59 -13.28 3.91
N PRO A 67 -4.12 -14.28 4.68
CA PRO A 67 -5.01 -15.05 5.57
C PRO A 67 -5.67 -14.19 6.66
N ILE A 68 -4.96 -13.18 7.18
CA ILE A 68 -5.50 -12.27 8.21
C ILE A 68 -6.55 -11.35 7.58
N TRP A 69 -6.28 -10.83 6.39
CA TRP A 69 -7.22 -10.01 5.64
C TRP A 69 -8.53 -10.73 5.35
N ASP A 70 -8.43 -11.99 4.94
CA ASP A 70 -9.59 -12.83 4.68
C ASP A 70 -10.36 -13.13 5.97
N ARG A 71 -9.67 -13.48 7.05
CA ARG A 71 -10.29 -13.87 8.33
C ARG A 71 -10.91 -12.70 9.10
N GLU A 72 -10.16 -11.62 9.30
CA GLU A 72 -10.56 -10.50 10.16
C GLU A 72 -11.42 -9.48 9.39
N TYR A 73 -11.08 -9.23 8.12
CA TYR A 73 -11.70 -8.17 7.33
C TYR A 73 -12.62 -8.70 6.24
N GLY A 74 -12.71 -10.02 6.03
CA GLY A 74 -13.61 -10.62 5.05
C GLY A 74 -13.34 -10.11 3.63
N ARG A 75 -12.07 -9.95 3.26
CA ARG A 75 -11.66 -9.26 2.01
C ARG A 75 -12.20 -7.83 1.91
N GLY A 76 -12.11 -7.08 3.01
CA GLY A 76 -12.60 -5.70 3.12
C GLY A 76 -14.10 -5.54 3.39
N ARG A 77 -14.92 -6.61 3.32
CA ARG A 77 -16.36 -6.54 3.61
C ARG A 77 -16.68 -6.14 5.05
N ASN A 78 -15.76 -6.40 5.97
CA ASN A 78 -15.94 -6.16 7.41
C ASN A 78 -15.12 -4.96 7.92
N LEU A 79 -14.64 -4.08 7.05
CA LEU A 79 -13.95 -2.85 7.45
C LEU A 79 -14.91 -1.94 8.24
N ARG A 80 -14.66 -1.80 9.53
CA ARG A 80 -15.33 -0.81 10.38
C ARG A 80 -14.46 0.45 10.47
N ILE A 81 -14.95 1.58 9.98
CA ILE A 81 -14.30 2.88 10.19
C ILE A 81 -14.45 3.22 11.68
N LYS A 82 -13.34 3.25 12.42
CA LYS A 82 -13.36 3.55 13.87
C LYS A 82 -13.59 5.03 14.19
N TYR A 83 -13.52 5.90 13.18
CA TYR A 83 -13.69 7.34 13.32
C TYR A 83 -15.00 7.78 12.67
N ASP A 84 -16.13 7.30 13.20
CA ASP A 84 -17.34 8.11 13.12
C ASP A 84 -17.11 9.30 14.05
N HIS A 85 -17.05 10.51 13.48
CA HIS A 85 -17.20 11.72 14.27
C HIS A 85 -18.58 11.65 14.93
N GLN A 86 -18.62 11.22 16.19
CA GLN A 86 -19.82 11.38 16.99
C GLN A 86 -20.11 12.89 17.01
N PRO A 87 -21.27 13.35 16.52
CA PRO A 87 -21.58 14.77 16.59
C PRO A 87 -21.48 15.21 18.04
N PRO A 88 -20.94 16.41 18.33
CA PRO A 88 -20.78 16.86 19.70
C PRO A 88 -22.13 16.76 20.41
N SER A 89 -22.14 16.09 21.56
CA SER A 89 -23.33 15.97 22.40
C SER A 89 -23.84 17.37 22.69
N SER A 90 -25.06 17.66 22.24
CA SER A 90 -25.76 18.90 22.53
C SER A 90 -25.89 19.07 24.04
N GLY A 91 -25.05 19.91 24.65
CA GLY A 91 -25.20 20.24 26.07
C GLY A 91 -23.94 20.75 26.76
N ALA A 92 -23.66 22.04 26.61
CA ALA A 92 -23.18 22.90 27.70
C ALA A 92 -23.50 24.36 27.34
N PRO A 93 -24.24 25.11 28.19
CA PRO A 93 -24.62 26.49 27.90
C PRO A 93 -23.45 27.47 28.05
N ALA A 94 -23.64 28.64 27.43
CA ALA A 94 -22.71 29.75 27.25
C ALA A 94 -22.10 30.34 28.53
#